data_AF-A0A382K4C2-F1
#
_entry.id   AF-A0A382K4C2-F1
#
_cell.length_a   1.000
_cell.length_b   1.000
_cell.length_c   1.000
_cell.angle_alpha   90.00
_cell.angle_beta   90.00
_cell.angle_gamma   90.00
#
_symmetry.space_group_name_H-M   'P 1'
#
loop_
_entity.id
_entity.type
_entity.pdbx_description
1 polymer ?
#
loop_
_entity_poly.entity_id
_entity_poly.type
_entity_poly.pdbx_seq_one_letter_code
_entity_poly.pdbx_strand_id
1 'polypeptide(L)'
;QELLHRAAYQMTDGIECWLEDWIDSDNPYDPKLVKGFNPVSILRQAGVKQAHSRIIRNLYIDNVNEFVELLTKVSKEDKNDWRLQLEEGYSHMTPVQHKACLEVYRKIVDACDILAAESKANRKPRKVRIRSPEALVKTLKFKQTDTYYGLASILPADIIYARILVVFNTKNRKIGLYYARNIDPMGLKREGSGLSVKGTTIKGFDPEKSLQRTIRKPDEFLPQIKKATRAKTEKLFQSLKTTETKLNGRVNGETILLATFNK
;
A
#
# COMPACT_ATOMS: atom_id res chain seq x y z
N GLN A 1 9.32 -0.42 21.65
CA GLN A 1 9.70 0.94 21.18
C GLN A 1 10.95 1.44 21.88
N GLU A 2 11.13 1.15 23.17
CA GLU A 2 12.31 1.54 23.97
C GLU A 2 13.67 1.10 23.38
N LEU A 3 13.80 -0.14 22.88
CA LEU A 3 15.05 -0.59 22.24
C LEU A 3 15.47 0.26 21.03
N LEU A 4 14.48 0.78 20.28
CA LEU A 4 14.73 1.63 19.11
C LEU A 4 15.22 3.02 19.53
N HIS A 5 14.66 3.57 20.62
CA HIS A 5 15.10 4.83 21.20
C HIS A 5 16.50 4.73 21.78
N ARG A 6 16.77 3.67 22.56
CA ARG A 6 18.11 3.42 23.12
C ARG A 6 19.18 3.32 22.03
N ALA A 7 18.89 2.56 20.97
CA ALA A 7 19.81 2.46 19.83
C ALA A 7 19.98 3.80 19.10
N ALA A 8 18.93 4.60 18.98
CA ALA A 8 19.03 5.93 18.37
C ALA A 8 19.92 6.87 19.19
N TYR A 9 19.84 6.83 20.53
CA TYR A 9 20.72 7.61 21.41
C TYR A 9 22.17 7.13 21.35
N GLN A 10 22.42 5.82 21.29
CA GLN A 10 23.80 5.33 21.10
C GLN A 10 24.39 5.73 19.74
N MET A 11 23.54 5.91 18.72
CA MET A 11 23.97 6.37 17.41
C MET A 11 24.30 7.87 17.37
N THR A 12 23.97 8.63 18.43
CA THR A 12 24.38 10.04 18.55
C THR A 12 25.72 10.21 19.25
N ASP A 13 26.32 9.16 19.82
CA ASP A 13 27.60 9.25 20.56
C ASP A 13 28.69 10.01 19.77
N GLY A 14 28.84 9.75 18.46
CA GLY A 14 29.84 10.45 17.65
C GLY A 14 29.52 11.94 17.39
N ILE A 15 28.25 12.33 17.48
CA ILE A 15 27.83 13.74 17.47
C ILE A 15 28.10 14.37 18.84
N GLU A 16 27.72 13.68 19.92
CA GLU A 16 27.91 14.16 21.29
C GLU A 16 29.40 14.36 21.62
N CYS A 17 30.27 13.40 21.29
CA CYS A 17 31.72 13.57 21.48
C CYS A 17 32.26 14.79 20.71
N TRP A 18 31.78 15.03 19.48
CA TRP A 18 32.19 16.21 18.73
C TRP A 18 31.68 17.52 19.36
N LEU A 19 30.46 17.52 19.91
CA LEU A 19 29.89 18.67 20.62
C LEU A 19 30.66 18.95 21.91
N GLU A 20 30.98 17.92 22.70
CA GLU A 20 31.81 18.01 23.91
C GLU A 20 33.18 18.60 23.56
N ASP A 21 33.89 18.04 22.58
CA ASP A 21 35.18 18.56 22.12
C ASP A 21 35.09 20.03 21.65
N TRP A 22 33.99 20.41 21.02
CA TRP A 22 33.77 21.78 20.53
C TRP A 22 33.50 22.77 21.67
N ILE A 23 32.89 22.32 22.77
CA ILE A 23 32.59 23.13 23.95
C ILE A 23 33.83 23.24 24.85
N ASP A 24 34.55 22.13 25.07
CA ASP A 24 35.70 22.05 25.99
C ASP A 24 37.04 22.47 25.37
N SER A 25 37.04 22.82 24.07
CA SER A 25 38.24 23.33 23.41
C SER A 25 38.76 24.65 24.01
N ASP A 26 40.03 24.97 23.76
CA ASP A 26 40.65 26.25 24.16
C ASP A 26 39.89 27.49 23.67
N ASN A 27 39.03 27.34 22.64
CA ASN A 27 38.13 28.37 22.13
C ASN A 27 36.70 27.83 22.02
N PRO A 28 35.91 27.85 23.11
CA PRO A 28 34.56 27.31 23.14
C PRO A 28 33.66 27.93 22.07
N TYR A 29 32.87 27.08 21.41
CA TYR A 29 31.90 27.49 20.39
C TYR A 29 32.53 28.15 19.15
N ASP A 30 33.77 27.78 18.77
CA ASP A 30 34.46 28.38 17.63
C ASP A 30 33.68 28.15 16.30
N PRO A 31 33.24 29.22 15.62
CA PRO A 31 32.56 29.12 14.32
C PRO A 31 33.39 28.47 13.21
N LYS A 32 34.74 28.46 13.32
CA LYS A 32 35.62 27.87 12.32
C LYS A 32 35.47 26.35 12.25
N LEU A 33 35.30 25.71 13.40
CA LEU A 33 35.16 24.25 13.51
C LEU A 33 33.83 23.75 12.95
N VAL A 34 32.79 24.60 12.97
CA VAL A 34 31.46 24.30 12.43
C VAL A 34 31.50 23.95 10.92
N LYS A 35 32.45 24.51 10.16
CA LYS A 35 32.60 24.20 8.72
C LYS A 35 33.07 22.77 8.47
N GLY A 36 33.91 22.23 9.35
CA GLY A 36 34.42 20.85 9.27
C GLY A 36 33.43 19.82 9.78
N PHE A 37 32.40 20.24 10.52
CA PHE A 37 31.40 19.35 11.09
C PHE A 37 30.50 18.75 10.01
N ASN A 38 30.58 17.43 9.85
CA ASN A 38 29.79 16.66 8.90
C ASN A 38 28.95 15.57 9.61
N PRO A 39 27.78 15.94 10.15
CA PRO A 39 26.92 14.98 10.86
C PRO A 39 26.36 13.89 9.93
N VAL A 40 26.25 14.13 8.63
CA VAL A 40 25.80 13.10 7.66
C VAL A 40 26.75 11.92 7.64
N SER A 41 28.07 12.16 7.61
CA SER A 41 29.05 11.06 7.64
C SER A 41 29.05 10.32 8.96
N ILE A 42 28.93 11.03 10.09
CA ILE A 42 28.92 10.44 11.43
C ILE A 42 27.71 9.51 11.58
N LEU A 43 26.51 10.00 11.24
CA LEU A 43 25.27 9.23 11.33
C LEU A 43 25.27 8.04 10.33
N ARG A 44 25.92 8.19 9.18
CA ARG A 44 26.08 7.10 8.20
C ARG A 44 26.99 6.00 8.73
N GLN A 45 28.10 6.36 9.38
CA GLN A 45 29.00 5.40 10.03
C GLN A 45 28.32 4.66 11.18
N ALA A 46 27.47 5.35 11.95
CA ALA A 46 26.66 4.77 13.01
C ALA A 46 25.52 3.85 12.49
N GLY A 47 25.31 3.78 11.17
CA GLY A 47 24.30 2.89 10.57
C GLY A 47 22.86 3.37 10.78
N VAL A 48 22.65 4.69 10.88
CA VAL A 48 21.34 5.31 11.11
C VAL A 48 20.37 4.99 9.97
N LYS A 49 19.17 4.53 10.34
CA LYS A 49 18.06 4.20 9.44
C LYS A 49 16.96 5.24 9.60
N GLN A 50 15.98 5.24 8.69
CA GLN A 50 14.85 6.17 8.70
C GLN A 50 14.13 6.31 10.06
N ALA A 51 13.99 5.21 10.81
CA ALA A 51 13.34 5.25 12.11
C ALA A 51 14.21 5.93 13.18
N HIS A 52 15.52 5.66 13.15
CA HIS A 52 16.50 6.29 14.03
C HIS A 52 16.64 7.78 13.73
N SER A 53 16.73 8.18 12.45
CA SER A 53 16.88 9.58 12.06
C SER A 53 15.73 10.47 12.54
N ARG A 54 14.50 9.95 12.61
CA ARG A 54 13.35 10.67 13.18
C ARG A 54 13.48 10.90 14.69
N ILE A 55 13.96 9.90 15.43
CA ILE A 55 14.14 10.00 16.88
C ILE A 55 15.27 10.99 17.18
N ILE A 56 16.39 10.86 16.48
CA ILE A 56 17.56 11.75 16.61
C ILE A 56 17.17 13.18 16.24
N ARG A 57 16.42 13.40 15.15
CA ARG A 57 15.92 14.73 14.79
C ARG A 57 15.11 15.37 15.92
N ASN A 58 14.25 14.60 16.58
CA ASN A 58 13.44 15.11 17.68
C ASN A 58 14.26 15.44 18.92
N LEU A 59 15.46 14.88 19.08
CA LEU A 59 16.36 15.22 20.19
C LEU A 59 16.95 16.63 20.03
N TYR A 60 17.28 17.03 18.81
CA TYR A 60 17.98 18.31 18.55
C TYR A 60 17.09 19.43 18.02
N ILE A 61 15.84 19.13 17.63
CA ILE A 61 14.94 20.14 17.05
C ILE A 61 14.59 21.24 18.05
N ASP A 62 14.47 20.89 19.34
CA ASP A 62 14.15 21.84 20.39
C ASP A 62 15.31 22.82 20.59
N ASN A 63 16.56 22.34 20.55
CA ASN A 63 17.74 23.20 20.56
C ASN A 63 17.74 24.17 19.37
N VAL A 64 17.38 23.70 18.16
CA VAL A 64 17.24 24.61 17.00
C VAL A 64 16.21 25.69 17.28
N ASN A 65 15.04 25.33 17.81
CA ASN A 65 13.96 26.28 18.08
C ASN A 65 14.38 27.31 19.13
N GLU A 66 15.07 26.87 20.17
CA GLU A 66 15.58 27.72 21.25
C GLU A 66 16.59 28.76 20.73
N PHE A 67 17.57 28.35 19.92
CA PHE A 67 18.52 29.31 19.32
C PHE A 67 17.90 30.21 18.25
N VAL A 68 16.87 29.74 17.54
CA VAL A 68 16.07 30.59 16.64
C VAL A 68 15.34 31.66 17.44
N GLU A 69 14.71 31.28 18.55
CA GLU A 69 14.03 32.22 19.43
C GLU A 69 15.02 33.24 19.99
N LEU A 70 16.16 32.81 20.52
CA LEU A 70 17.21 33.68 21.04
C LEU A 70 17.68 34.73 20.02
N LEU A 71 17.89 34.33 18.76
CA LEU A 71 18.35 35.21 17.68
C LEU A 71 17.25 36.10 17.07
N THR A 72 15.97 35.80 17.34
CA THR A 72 14.85 36.59 16.84
C THR A 72 14.81 37.94 17.55
N LYS A 73 14.76 39.05 16.80
CA LYS A 73 14.68 40.39 17.40
C LYS A 73 13.27 40.66 17.92
N VAL A 74 13.16 40.99 19.20
CA VAL A 74 11.90 41.35 19.86
C VAL A 74 12.06 42.70 20.55
N SER A 75 11.01 43.53 20.53
CA SER A 75 10.99 44.81 21.25
C SER A 75 11.13 44.57 22.76
N LYS A 76 11.59 45.56 23.54
CA LYS A 76 11.70 45.40 25.00
C LYS A 76 10.33 45.25 25.68
N GLU A 77 9.29 45.81 25.09
CA GLU A 77 7.92 45.81 25.62
C GLU A 77 7.20 44.47 25.41
N ASP A 78 7.63 43.70 24.41
CA ASP A 78 7.02 42.41 24.03
C ASP A 78 7.78 41.19 24.61
N LYS A 79 8.78 41.39 25.46
CA LYS A 79 9.52 40.27 26.10
C LYS A 79 8.70 39.68 27.25
N ASN A 80 8.35 38.41 27.12
CA ASN A 80 7.76 37.64 28.21
C ASN A 80 8.84 37.11 29.17
N ASP A 81 8.42 36.65 30.35
CA ASP A 81 9.33 36.13 31.40
C ASP A 81 10.21 34.97 30.91
N TRP A 82 9.66 34.06 30.11
CA TRP A 82 10.42 32.94 29.53
C TRP A 82 11.56 33.39 28.63
N ARG A 83 11.34 34.44 27.82
CA ARG A 83 12.38 34.99 26.95
C ARG A 83 13.48 35.70 27.74
N LEU A 84 13.12 36.37 28.84
CA LEU A 84 14.11 36.99 29.73
C LEU A 84 15.01 35.92 30.37
N GLN A 85 14.42 34.81 30.84
CA GLN A 85 15.17 33.66 31.36
C GLN A 85 16.09 33.05 30.30
N LEU A 86 15.62 32.95 29.06
CA LEU A 86 16.42 32.44 27.94
C LEU A 86 17.64 33.34 27.67
N GLU A 87 17.44 34.65 27.56
CA GLU A 87 18.54 35.60 27.32
C GLU A 87 19.55 35.63 28.48
N GLU A 88 19.09 35.50 29.72
CA GLU A 88 19.96 35.39 30.91
C GLU A 88 20.80 34.11 30.87
N GLY A 89 20.18 32.96 30.56
CA GLY A 89 20.86 31.66 30.48
C GLY A 89 22.00 31.63 29.46
N TYR A 90 21.85 32.32 28.32
CA TYR A 90 22.87 32.38 27.27
C TYR A 90 23.75 33.65 27.30
N SER A 91 23.68 34.44 28.37
CA SER A 91 24.44 35.70 28.51
C SER A 91 25.96 35.51 28.51
N HIS A 92 26.44 34.31 28.83
CA HIS A 92 27.85 33.92 28.80
C HIS A 92 28.40 33.74 27.37
N MET A 93 27.55 33.70 26.35
CA MET A 93 27.93 33.50 24.95
C MET A 93 27.79 34.78 24.13
N THR A 94 28.66 34.95 23.14
CA THR A 94 28.61 36.06 22.19
C THR A 94 27.55 35.81 21.10
N PRO A 95 27.03 36.88 20.43
CA PRO A 95 26.09 36.74 19.32
C PRO A 95 26.64 35.93 18.13
N VAL A 96 27.96 35.86 17.98
CA VAL A 96 28.62 35.04 16.97
C VAL A 96 28.52 33.55 17.34
N GLN A 97 28.73 33.22 18.61
CA GLN A 97 28.62 31.86 19.13
C GLN A 97 27.16 31.36 19.12
N HIS A 98 26.17 32.23 19.38
CA HIS A 98 24.75 31.86 19.22
C HIS A 98 24.43 31.41 17.79
N LYS A 99 24.97 32.12 16.78
CA LYS A 99 24.80 31.75 15.37
C LYS A 99 25.53 30.45 15.03
N ALA A 100 26.70 30.23 15.61
CA ALA A 100 27.46 28.99 15.43
C ALA A 100 26.69 27.79 16.00
N CYS A 101 26.11 27.90 17.19
CA CYS A 101 25.28 26.86 17.80
C CYS A 101 24.05 26.56 16.94
N LEU A 102 23.36 27.60 16.47
CA LEU A 102 22.23 27.41 15.56
C LEU A 102 22.63 26.65 14.29
N GLU A 103 23.78 26.99 13.69
CA GLU A 103 24.29 26.30 12.49
C GLU A 103 24.59 24.83 12.77
N VAL A 104 25.23 24.51 13.90
CA VAL A 104 25.54 23.12 14.30
C VAL A 104 24.26 22.30 14.46
N TYR A 105 23.29 22.76 15.26
CA TYR A 105 22.05 22.01 15.49
C TYR A 105 21.21 21.87 14.21
N ARG A 106 21.19 22.90 13.36
CA ARG A 106 20.54 22.80 12.04
C ARG A 106 21.20 21.75 11.16
N LYS A 107 22.54 21.69 11.10
CA LYS A 107 23.25 20.66 10.34
C LYS A 107 22.90 19.24 10.81
N ILE A 108 22.71 19.02 12.11
CA ILE A 108 22.31 17.71 12.66
C ILE A 108 20.89 17.34 12.21
N VAL A 109 19.94 18.28 12.32
CA VAL A 109 18.54 18.09 11.88
C VAL A 109 18.48 17.83 10.38
N ASP A 110 19.18 18.64 9.58
CA ASP A 110 19.22 18.50 8.13
C ASP A 110 19.84 17.17 7.71
N ALA A 111 20.90 16.72 8.41
CA ALA A 111 21.49 15.40 8.16
C ALA A 111 20.50 14.27 8.41
N CYS A 112 19.68 14.37 9.46
CA CYS A 112 18.62 13.40 9.73
C CYS A 112 17.55 13.37 8.63
N ASP A 113 17.19 14.54 8.08
CA ASP A 113 16.22 14.67 7.00
C ASP A 113 16.77 14.13 5.66
N ILE A 114 18.05 14.37 5.36
CA ILE A 114 18.77 13.78 4.21
C ILE A 114 18.72 12.25 4.29
N LEU A 115 19.14 11.65 5.42
CA LEU A 115 19.14 10.19 5.59
C LEU A 115 17.72 9.61 5.53
N ALA A 116 16.72 10.33 6.03
CA ALA A 116 15.33 9.91 5.91
C ALA A 116 14.84 9.91 4.45
N ALA A 117 15.25 10.91 3.66
CA ALA A 117 14.92 11.01 2.23
C ALA A 117 15.62 9.92 1.41
N GLU A 118 16.93 9.71 1.62
CA GLU A 118 17.71 8.64 0.99
C GLU A 118 17.10 7.26 1.27
N SER A 119 16.74 6.99 2.54
CA SER A 119 16.13 5.71 2.91
C SER A 119 14.75 5.50 2.27
N LYS A 120 13.98 6.57 2.01
CA LYS A 120 12.71 6.47 1.27
C LYS A 120 12.95 6.16 -0.20
N ALA A 121 13.90 6.86 -0.83
CA ALA A 121 14.24 6.69 -2.24
C ALA A 121 14.76 5.27 -2.54
N ASN A 122 15.60 4.72 -1.65
CA ASN A 122 16.19 3.40 -1.80
C ASN A 122 15.27 2.23 -1.38
N ARG A 123 14.03 2.50 -0.95
CA ARG A 123 13.12 1.46 -0.47
C ARG A 123 12.62 0.60 -1.63
N LYS A 124 13.18 -0.62 -1.76
CA LYS A 124 12.72 -1.60 -2.75
C LYS A 124 11.23 -1.89 -2.60
N PRO A 125 10.43 -1.83 -3.69
CA PRO A 125 9.02 -2.20 -3.64
C PRO A 125 8.88 -3.66 -3.21
N ARG A 126 7.94 -3.94 -2.31
CA ARG A 126 7.72 -5.30 -1.80
C ARG A 126 7.29 -6.20 -2.97
N LYS A 127 7.99 -7.32 -3.19
CA LYS A 127 7.60 -8.33 -4.17
C LYS A 127 6.18 -8.81 -3.86
N VAL A 128 5.28 -8.66 -4.83
CA VAL A 128 3.90 -9.16 -4.70
C VAL A 128 3.94 -10.68 -4.70
N ARG A 129 3.42 -11.31 -3.65
CA ARG A 129 3.25 -12.77 -3.63
C ARG A 129 2.08 -13.14 -4.55
N ILE A 130 2.28 -14.13 -5.41
CA ILE A 130 1.21 -14.73 -6.21
C ILE A 130 0.15 -15.25 -5.23
N ARG A 131 -1.09 -14.78 -5.38
CA ARG A 131 -2.20 -15.21 -4.51
C ARG A 131 -2.66 -16.60 -4.95
N SER A 132 -2.96 -17.47 -3.99
CA SER A 132 -3.61 -18.74 -4.31
C SER A 132 -5.00 -18.51 -4.91
N PRO A 133 -5.53 -19.45 -5.70
CA PRO A 133 -6.87 -19.31 -6.28
C PRO A 133 -7.96 -19.03 -5.23
N GLU A 134 -7.92 -19.73 -4.11
CA GLU A 134 -8.85 -19.53 -2.99
C GLU A 134 -8.77 -18.11 -2.41
N ALA A 135 -7.56 -17.55 -2.30
CA ALA A 135 -7.37 -16.19 -1.80
C ALA A 135 -7.91 -15.13 -2.76
N LEU A 136 -7.97 -15.42 -4.07
CA LEU A 136 -8.54 -14.52 -5.07
C LEU A 136 -10.07 -14.50 -5.03
N VAL A 137 -10.70 -15.64 -4.73
CA VAL A 137 -12.16 -15.79 -4.76
C VAL A 137 -12.84 -15.60 -3.40
N LYS A 138 -12.07 -15.45 -2.31
CA LYS A 138 -12.58 -15.28 -0.95
C LYS A 138 -13.65 -14.19 -0.79
N THR A 139 -13.57 -13.13 -1.58
CA THR A 139 -14.50 -11.99 -1.52
C THR A 139 -15.64 -12.06 -2.53
N LEU A 140 -15.72 -13.12 -3.34
CA LEU A 140 -16.75 -13.28 -4.36
C LEU A 140 -18.11 -13.54 -3.70
N LYS A 141 -19.09 -12.71 -4.02
CA LYS A 141 -20.48 -12.89 -3.57
C LYS A 141 -21.21 -13.76 -4.59
N PHE A 142 -21.75 -14.90 -4.15
CA PHE A 142 -22.56 -15.81 -4.95
C PHE A 142 -23.50 -16.60 -4.03
N LYS A 143 -24.55 -17.19 -4.60
CA LYS A 143 -25.50 -18.03 -3.87
C LYS A 143 -25.00 -19.48 -3.86
N GLN A 144 -24.70 -20.04 -2.68
CA GLN A 144 -24.19 -21.41 -2.59
C GLN A 144 -25.22 -22.45 -3.02
N THR A 145 -26.46 -22.33 -2.53
CA THR A 145 -27.56 -23.24 -2.86
C THR A 145 -28.86 -22.46 -3.03
N ASP A 146 -29.69 -22.92 -3.95
CA ASP A 146 -31.03 -22.40 -4.19
C ASP A 146 -32.05 -23.53 -4.13
N THR A 147 -32.96 -23.42 -3.16
CA THR A 147 -33.99 -24.43 -2.90
C THR A 147 -35.14 -24.37 -3.91
N TYR A 148 -35.39 -23.21 -4.51
CA TYR A 148 -36.49 -23.02 -5.47
C TYR A 148 -36.22 -23.76 -6.79
N TYR A 149 -35.02 -23.61 -7.35
CA TYR A 149 -34.60 -24.32 -8.57
C TYR A 149 -33.82 -25.61 -8.29
N GLY A 150 -33.57 -25.96 -7.03
CA GLY A 150 -32.80 -27.15 -6.65
C GLY A 150 -31.34 -27.13 -7.14
N LEU A 151 -30.73 -25.95 -7.14
CA LEU A 151 -29.38 -25.73 -7.70
C LEU A 151 -28.33 -25.54 -6.60
N ALA A 152 -27.12 -26.02 -6.87
CA ALA A 152 -25.93 -25.79 -6.06
C ALA A 152 -24.84 -25.18 -6.94
N SER A 153 -24.13 -24.19 -6.39
CA SER A 153 -23.00 -23.56 -7.06
C SER A 153 -21.77 -24.46 -7.06
N ILE A 154 -20.99 -24.38 -8.14
CA ILE A 154 -19.63 -24.93 -8.18
C ILE A 154 -18.68 -24.21 -7.22
N LEU A 155 -17.52 -24.81 -6.97
CA LEU A 155 -16.47 -24.17 -6.19
C LEU A 155 -15.99 -22.90 -6.92
N PRO A 156 -15.93 -21.74 -6.24
CA PRO A 156 -15.55 -20.49 -6.89
C PRO A 156 -14.08 -20.49 -7.35
N ALA A 157 -13.22 -21.33 -6.75
CA ALA A 157 -11.83 -21.50 -7.16
C ALA A 157 -11.70 -22.04 -8.60
N ASP A 158 -12.68 -22.81 -9.06
CA ASP A 158 -12.69 -23.40 -10.41
C ASP A 158 -12.94 -22.37 -11.52
N ILE A 159 -13.33 -21.14 -11.16
CA ILE A 159 -13.45 -20.03 -12.10
C ILE A 159 -12.07 -19.60 -12.62
N ILE A 160 -11.04 -19.76 -11.80
CA ILE A 160 -9.71 -19.22 -12.13
C ILE A 160 -9.09 -20.09 -13.21
N TYR A 161 -8.62 -19.44 -14.27
CA TYR A 161 -8.13 -20.07 -15.51
C TYR A 161 -9.21 -20.75 -16.35
N ALA A 162 -10.50 -20.59 -16.00
CA ALA A 162 -11.58 -21.15 -16.80
C ALA A 162 -11.70 -20.48 -18.16
N ARG A 163 -12.04 -21.25 -19.19
CA ARG A 163 -12.31 -20.75 -20.55
C ARG A 163 -13.72 -20.17 -20.63
N ILE A 164 -14.69 -20.88 -20.04
CA ILE A 164 -16.08 -20.47 -20.02
C ILE A 164 -16.61 -20.62 -18.60
N LEU A 165 -17.36 -19.63 -18.12
CA LEU A 165 -18.13 -19.68 -16.89
C LEU A 165 -19.60 -19.43 -17.19
N VAL A 166 -20.46 -20.34 -16.73
CA VAL A 166 -21.92 -20.22 -16.82
C VAL A 166 -22.47 -19.74 -15.49
N VAL A 167 -23.19 -18.63 -15.51
CA VAL A 167 -23.83 -18.03 -14.33
C VAL A 167 -25.33 -17.93 -14.52
N PHE A 168 -26.10 -18.11 -13.45
CA PHE A 168 -27.55 -17.90 -13.46
C PHE A 168 -27.97 -17.03 -12.28
N ASN A 169 -28.69 -15.95 -12.55
CA ASN A 169 -29.26 -15.10 -11.52
C ASN A 169 -30.71 -15.53 -11.24
N THR A 170 -31.00 -15.95 -10.01
CA THR A 170 -32.30 -16.49 -9.63
C THR A 170 -33.42 -15.44 -9.65
N LYS A 171 -33.11 -14.19 -9.29
CA LYS A 171 -34.09 -13.10 -9.24
C LYS A 171 -34.55 -12.66 -10.62
N ASN A 172 -33.60 -12.47 -11.53
CA ASN A 172 -33.88 -11.95 -12.86
C ASN A 172 -34.14 -13.05 -13.90
N ARG A 173 -33.95 -14.33 -13.53
CA ARG A 173 -34.01 -15.51 -14.41
C ARG A 173 -33.13 -15.36 -15.66
N LYS A 174 -31.99 -14.69 -15.49
CA LYS A 174 -31.01 -14.46 -16.56
C LYS A 174 -29.86 -15.45 -16.44
N ILE A 175 -29.54 -16.09 -17.55
CA ILE A 175 -28.34 -16.90 -17.69
C ILE A 175 -27.28 -16.12 -18.46
N GLY A 176 -26.04 -16.17 -17.99
CA GLY A 176 -24.90 -15.51 -18.59
C GLY A 176 -23.77 -16.49 -18.87
N LEU A 177 -23.12 -16.34 -20.03
CA LEU A 177 -21.91 -17.06 -20.38
C LEU A 177 -20.76 -16.07 -20.46
N TYR A 178 -19.77 -16.23 -19.59
CA TYR A 178 -18.50 -15.52 -19.68
C TYR A 178 -17.51 -16.32 -20.51
N TYR A 179 -16.93 -15.71 -21.53
CA TYR A 179 -15.85 -16.29 -22.31
C TYR A 179 -14.53 -15.61 -21.96
N ALA A 180 -13.48 -16.38 -21.71
CA ALA A 180 -12.14 -15.84 -21.52
C ALA A 180 -11.63 -15.21 -22.83
N ARG A 181 -11.02 -14.02 -22.73
CA ARG A 181 -10.38 -13.32 -23.85
C ARG A 181 -9.12 -14.06 -24.29
N ASN A 182 -8.28 -14.43 -23.33
CA ASN A 182 -7.06 -15.20 -23.57
C ASN A 182 -7.29 -16.63 -23.13
N ILE A 183 -7.33 -17.56 -24.07
CA ILE A 183 -7.58 -18.97 -23.80
C ILE A 183 -6.23 -19.67 -23.63
N ASP A 184 -6.10 -20.52 -22.62
CA ASP A 184 -4.93 -21.39 -22.45
C ASP A 184 -5.23 -22.77 -23.08
N PRO A 185 -4.77 -23.05 -24.31
CA PRO A 185 -5.03 -24.33 -24.96
C PRO A 185 -4.28 -25.50 -24.29
N MET A 186 -3.21 -25.22 -23.53
CA MET A 186 -2.37 -26.24 -22.91
C MET A 186 -2.63 -26.41 -21.41
N GLY A 187 -3.49 -25.57 -20.80
CA GLY A 187 -3.82 -25.64 -19.38
C GLY A 187 -2.62 -25.39 -18.45
N LEU A 188 -1.62 -24.64 -18.92
CA LEU A 188 -0.39 -24.32 -18.21
C LEU A 188 -0.58 -23.25 -17.11
N LYS A 189 -1.80 -22.71 -16.95
CA LYS A 189 -2.19 -21.74 -15.91
C LYS A 189 -1.27 -20.52 -15.89
N ARG A 190 -0.92 -20.02 -17.07
CA ARG A 190 -0.06 -18.83 -17.22
C ARG A 190 -0.77 -17.59 -16.71
N GLU A 191 -0.01 -16.65 -16.16
CA GLU A 191 -0.55 -15.38 -15.70
C GLU A 191 -1.22 -14.62 -16.85
N GLY A 192 -2.46 -14.16 -16.65
CA GLY A 192 -3.25 -13.47 -17.68
C GLY A 192 -4.01 -14.38 -18.66
N SER A 193 -3.96 -15.70 -18.47
CA SER A 193 -4.78 -16.66 -19.21
C SER A 193 -6.07 -17.05 -18.46
N GLY A 194 -7.13 -17.34 -19.21
CA GLY A 194 -8.45 -17.69 -18.69
C GLY A 194 -9.17 -16.56 -17.95
N LEU A 195 -10.22 -16.93 -17.22
CA LEU A 195 -10.94 -16.03 -16.33
C LEU A 195 -10.20 -15.86 -15.00
N SER A 196 -10.34 -14.69 -14.39
CA SER A 196 -9.85 -14.39 -13.04
C SER A 196 -10.90 -13.62 -12.25
N VAL A 197 -10.75 -13.56 -10.93
CA VAL A 197 -11.70 -12.86 -10.04
C VAL A 197 -10.97 -11.81 -9.22
N LYS A 198 -11.55 -10.61 -9.14
CA LYS A 198 -11.10 -9.53 -8.24
C LYS A 198 -12.31 -8.93 -7.53
N GLY A 199 -12.39 -9.16 -6.21
CA GLY A 199 -13.55 -8.71 -5.44
C GLY A 199 -14.79 -9.51 -5.83
N THR A 200 -15.80 -8.81 -6.34
CA THR A 200 -17.03 -9.39 -6.93
C THR A 200 -17.05 -9.34 -8.46
N THR A 201 -15.92 -8.98 -9.09
CA THR A 201 -15.83 -8.79 -10.54
C THR A 201 -15.01 -9.90 -11.18
N ILE A 202 -15.56 -10.53 -12.21
CA ILE A 202 -14.86 -11.43 -13.13
C ILE A 202 -14.02 -10.59 -14.09
N LYS A 203 -12.77 -10.97 -14.29
CA LYS A 203 -11.77 -10.32 -15.13
C LYS A 203 -11.24 -11.30 -16.17
N GLY A 204 -10.67 -10.77 -17.24
CA GLY A 204 -10.17 -11.58 -18.36
C GLY A 204 -11.26 -12.13 -19.27
N PHE A 205 -12.50 -11.66 -19.16
CA PHE A 205 -13.57 -12.04 -20.08
C PHE A 205 -13.59 -11.14 -21.34
N ASP A 206 -14.10 -11.68 -22.44
CA ASP A 206 -14.34 -10.99 -23.71
C ASP A 206 -15.73 -10.32 -23.67
N PRO A 207 -15.83 -8.97 -23.64
CA PRO A 207 -17.11 -8.25 -23.55
C PRO A 207 -18.04 -8.43 -24.76
N GLU A 208 -17.51 -8.83 -25.92
CA GLU A 208 -18.30 -9.02 -27.13
C GLU A 208 -18.94 -10.40 -27.16
N LYS A 209 -18.17 -11.43 -26.76
CA LYS A 209 -18.66 -12.81 -26.70
C LYS A 209 -19.45 -13.11 -25.44
N SER A 210 -19.21 -12.38 -24.35
CA SER A 210 -19.86 -12.64 -23.06
C SER A 210 -21.24 -12.00 -23.00
N LEU A 211 -22.26 -12.84 -23.13
CA LEU A 211 -23.66 -12.43 -23.27
C LEU A 211 -24.52 -13.04 -22.16
N GLN A 212 -25.64 -12.37 -21.89
CA GLN A 212 -26.71 -12.85 -21.03
C GLN A 212 -28.05 -12.83 -21.78
N ARG A 213 -28.88 -13.84 -21.48
CA ARG A 213 -30.23 -14.02 -22.04
C ARG A 213 -31.20 -14.41 -20.91
N THR A 214 -32.48 -14.09 -21.08
CA THR A 214 -33.53 -14.40 -20.09
C THR A 214 -34.15 -15.77 -20.38
N ILE A 215 -34.32 -16.61 -19.37
CA ILE A 215 -34.93 -17.93 -19.53
C ILE A 215 -36.42 -17.84 -19.17
N ARG A 216 -37.29 -18.27 -20.09
CA ARG A 216 -38.75 -18.29 -19.88
C ARG A 216 -39.22 -19.48 -19.04
N LYS A 217 -38.56 -20.64 -19.17
CA LYS A 217 -38.82 -21.88 -18.41
C LYS A 217 -37.54 -22.40 -17.75
N PRO A 218 -37.15 -21.86 -16.59
CA PRO A 218 -35.89 -22.26 -15.94
C PRO A 218 -35.88 -23.73 -15.51
N ASP A 219 -37.02 -24.28 -15.09
CA ASP A 219 -37.12 -25.62 -14.51
C ASP A 219 -36.77 -26.74 -15.51
N GLU A 220 -37.09 -26.55 -16.80
CA GLU A 220 -36.72 -27.48 -17.87
C GLU A 220 -35.28 -27.24 -18.36
N PHE A 221 -34.82 -25.99 -18.35
CA PHE A 221 -33.57 -25.58 -19.01
C PHE A 221 -32.33 -25.73 -18.13
N LEU A 222 -32.43 -25.43 -16.83
CA LEU A 222 -31.30 -25.47 -15.89
C LEU A 222 -30.72 -26.89 -15.70
N PRO A 223 -31.53 -27.97 -15.60
CA PRO A 223 -31.01 -29.33 -15.52
C PRO A 223 -30.25 -29.77 -16.77
N GLN A 224 -30.67 -29.29 -17.96
CA GLN A 224 -30.01 -29.60 -19.22
C GLN A 224 -28.61 -28.98 -19.28
N ILE A 225 -28.45 -27.75 -18.81
CA ILE A 225 -27.15 -27.05 -18.78
C ILE A 225 -26.19 -27.70 -17.79
N LYS A 226 -26.66 -28.13 -16.62
CA LYS A 226 -25.80 -28.79 -15.63
C LYS A 226 -25.18 -30.09 -16.15
N LYS A 227 -25.88 -30.79 -17.04
CA LYS A 227 -25.41 -32.04 -17.69
C LYS A 227 -24.74 -31.80 -19.05
N ALA A 228 -24.76 -30.57 -19.56
CA ALA A 228 -24.29 -30.27 -20.90
C ALA A 228 -22.75 -30.16 -20.95
N THR A 229 -22.18 -30.65 -22.04
CA THR A 229 -20.80 -30.35 -22.41
C THR A 229 -20.69 -28.91 -22.92
N ARG A 230 -19.47 -28.39 -23.07
CA ARG A 230 -19.19 -27.04 -23.59
C ARG A 230 -20.00 -26.73 -24.86
N ALA A 231 -19.85 -27.56 -25.90
CA ALA A 231 -20.51 -27.37 -27.19
C ALA A 231 -22.03 -27.44 -27.10
N LYS A 232 -22.58 -28.30 -26.22
CA LYS A 232 -24.03 -28.37 -25.99
C LYS A 232 -24.54 -27.13 -25.26
N THR A 233 -23.77 -26.61 -24.31
CA THR A 233 -24.12 -25.39 -23.56
C THR A 233 -24.18 -24.17 -24.48
N GLU A 234 -23.21 -24.01 -25.38
CA GLU A 234 -23.20 -22.93 -26.38
C GLU A 234 -24.42 -23.02 -27.31
N LYS A 235 -24.73 -24.21 -27.84
CA LYS A 235 -25.91 -24.45 -28.68
C LYS A 235 -27.23 -24.17 -27.94
N LEU A 236 -27.35 -24.64 -26.69
CA LEU A 236 -28.52 -24.39 -25.85
C LEU A 236 -28.70 -22.90 -25.58
N PHE A 237 -27.61 -22.17 -25.30
CA PHE A 237 -27.66 -20.73 -25.12
C PHE A 237 -28.09 -20.01 -26.41
N GLN A 238 -27.54 -20.39 -27.56
CA GLN A 238 -27.90 -19.83 -28.86
C GLN A 238 -29.37 -20.08 -29.25
N SER A 239 -29.95 -21.19 -28.80
CA SER A 239 -31.36 -21.53 -29.06
C SER A 239 -32.37 -20.58 -28.38
N LEU A 240 -31.95 -19.84 -27.35
CA LEU A 240 -32.82 -18.92 -26.61
C LEU A 240 -33.17 -17.69 -27.44
N LYS A 241 -34.39 -17.57 -27.96
CA LYS A 241 -34.82 -16.42 -28.80
C LYS A 241 -34.93 -15.06 -28.09
N THR A 242 -34.55 -14.95 -26.82
CA THR A 242 -34.64 -13.71 -26.05
C THR A 242 -33.54 -12.72 -26.39
N THR A 243 -33.79 -11.44 -26.16
CA THR A 243 -32.81 -10.36 -26.38
C THR A 243 -31.49 -10.63 -25.65
N GLU A 244 -30.40 -10.41 -26.36
CA GLU A 244 -29.05 -10.49 -25.82
C GLU A 244 -28.71 -9.20 -25.09
N THR A 245 -28.05 -9.33 -23.95
CA THR A 245 -27.42 -8.19 -23.27
C THR A 245 -25.97 -8.54 -22.98
N LYS A 246 -25.06 -7.57 -23.12
CA LYS A 246 -23.65 -7.78 -22.77
C LYS A 246 -23.49 -7.96 -21.25
N LEU A 247 -22.55 -8.81 -20.85
CA LEU A 247 -22.19 -8.99 -19.44
C LEU A 247 -21.16 -7.95 -19.00
N ASN A 248 -21.26 -7.46 -17.77
CA ASN A 248 -20.37 -6.44 -17.19
C ASN A 248 -19.32 -7.01 -16.22
N GLY A 249 -19.30 -8.34 -16.03
CA GLY A 249 -18.38 -9.01 -15.12
C GLY A 249 -18.75 -8.97 -13.64
N ARG A 250 -19.79 -8.24 -13.23
CA ARG A 250 -20.19 -8.17 -11.81
C ARG A 250 -21.07 -9.35 -11.43
N VAL A 251 -20.72 -10.00 -10.32
CA VAL A 251 -21.50 -11.08 -9.71
C VAL A 251 -22.11 -10.58 -8.40
N ASN A 252 -23.36 -10.95 -8.15
CA ASN A 252 -24.08 -10.61 -6.92
C ASN A 252 -24.42 -11.88 -6.10
N GLY A 253 -24.90 -11.69 -4.87
CA GLY A 253 -25.26 -12.79 -3.98
C GLY A 253 -26.48 -13.63 -4.42
N GLU A 254 -27.19 -13.22 -5.47
CA GLU A 254 -28.32 -13.95 -6.05
C GLU A 254 -27.90 -14.78 -7.28
N THR A 255 -26.63 -14.69 -7.67
CA THR A 255 -26.08 -15.44 -8.79
C THR A 255 -25.53 -16.79 -8.32
N ILE A 256 -25.97 -17.84 -8.99
CA ILE A 256 -25.47 -19.22 -8.86
C ILE A 256 -24.43 -19.47 -9.96
N LEU A 257 -23.36 -20.15 -9.59
CA LEU A 257 -22.32 -20.60 -10.51
C LEU A 257 -22.67 -22.02 -10.99
N LEU A 258 -23.12 -22.16 -12.25
CA LEU A 258 -23.66 -23.43 -12.72
C LEU A 258 -22.59 -24.41 -13.18
N ALA A 259 -21.62 -23.94 -13.97
CA ALA A 259 -20.57 -24.77 -14.54
C ALA A 259 -19.38 -23.92 -15.00
N THR A 260 -18.19 -24.48 -14.93
CA THR A 260 -16.97 -23.97 -15.56
C THR A 260 -16.44 -24.98 -16.57
N PHE A 261 -15.92 -24.48 -17.69
CA PHE A 261 -15.27 -25.30 -18.69
C PHE A 261 -13.84 -24.81 -18.89
N ASN A 262 -12.87 -25.69 -18.65
CA ASN A 262 -11.44 -25.39 -18.79
C ASN A 262 -10.85 -25.95 -20.09
N LYS A 263 -11.54 -26.90 -20.75
CA LYS A 263 -11.13 -27.53 -22.01
C LYS A 263 -12.10 -27.21 -23.15
#